data_AF-A0A8J2NZI8-F1
#
_entry.id   AF-A0A8J2NZI8-F1
#
_cell.length_a   1.000
_cell.length_b   1.000
_cell.length_c   1.000
_cell.angle_alpha   90.00
_cell.angle_beta   90.00
_cell.angle_gamma   90.00
#
_symmetry.space_group_name_H-M   'P 1'
#
loop_
_entity.id
_entity.type
_entity.pdbx_description
1 polymer ?
#
loop_
_entity_poly.entity_id
_entity_poly.type
_entity_poly.pdbx_seq_one_letter_code
_entity_poly.pdbx_strand_id
1 'polypeptide(L)' 'MMYRMFLIHPDDWKYQRIVWRESPNDPIEDFALTTVTYGEAASSFLATRTMKQLAIIEET' A
#
# COMPACT_ATOMS: atom_id res chain seq x y z
N MET A 1 10.94 1.97 3.10
CA MET A 1 10.94 3.04 2.09
C MET A 1 11.04 2.49 0.66
N MET A 2 10.12 1.59 0.24
CA MET A 2 9.99 1.19 -1.18
C MET A 2 8.51 0.92 -1.50
N TYR A 3 7.83 0.15 -0.65
CA TYR A 3 6.42 -0.22 -0.85
C TYR A 3 5.45 0.95 -1.00
N ARG A 4 5.70 2.08 -0.30
CA ARG A 4 4.86 3.29 -0.37
C ARG A 4 4.95 4.04 -1.71
N MET A 5 5.83 3.64 -2.62
CA MET A 5 5.91 4.20 -3.97
C MET A 5 4.93 3.54 -4.95
N PHE A 6 4.28 2.44 -4.56
CA PHE A 6 3.34 1.72 -5.41
C PHE A 6 1.91 1.97 -4.92
N LEU A 7 1.10 2.61 -5.76
CA LEU A 7 -0.33 2.84 -5.50
C LEU A 7 -1.11 1.54 -5.68
N ILE A 8 -2.04 1.29 -4.76
CA ILE A 8 -3.02 0.21 -4.86
C ILE A 8 -4.18 0.70 -5.71
N HIS A 9 -4.78 -0.20 -6.50
CA HIS A 9 -5.96 0.12 -7.29
C HIS A 9 -7.11 0.60 -6.38
N PRO A 10 -7.86 1.67 -6.75
CA PRO A 10 -8.92 2.22 -5.89
C PRO A 10 -9.96 1.21 -5.43
N ASP A 11 -10.31 0.23 -6.28
CA ASP A 11 -11.27 -0.82 -5.94
C ASP A 11 -10.80 -1.75 -4.81
N ASP A 12 -9.49 -1.81 -4.58
CA ASP A 12 -8.86 -2.68 -3.58
C ASP A 12 -8.56 -1.95 -2.26
N TRP A 13 -8.73 -0.62 -2.19
CA TRP A 13 -8.50 0.16 -0.95
C TRP A 13 -9.35 -0.31 0.21
N LYS A 14 -10.55 -0.85 -0.07
CA LYS A 14 -11.46 -1.42 0.93
C LYS A 14 -10.87 -2.60 1.69
N TYR A 15 -9.87 -3.29 1.12
CA TYR A 15 -9.21 -4.44 1.74
C TYR A 15 -8.01 -4.06 2.61
N GLN A 16 -7.51 -2.81 2.50
CA GLN A 16 -6.41 -2.31 3.31
C GLN A 16 -6.88 -1.20 4.24
N ARG A 17 -7.68 -1.56 5.24
CA ARG A 17 -8.23 -0.62 6.23
C ARG A 17 -7.56 -0.76 7.58
N ILE A 18 -7.30 0.37 8.23
CA ILE A 18 -6.82 0.44 9.60
C ILE A 18 -7.75 1.32 10.43
N VAL A 19 -7.77 1.06 11.73
CA VAL A 19 -8.37 1.95 12.71
C VAL A 19 -7.27 2.70 13.44
N TRP A 20 -7.47 3.99 13.64
CA TRP A 20 -6.51 4.83 14.35
C TRP A 20 -7.22 5.83 15.26
N ARG A 21 -6.57 6.19 16.36
CA ARG A 21 -6.94 7.29 17.25
C ARG A 21 -5.68 7.76 17.98
N GLU A 22 -5.60 9.05 18.26
CA GLU A 22 -4.43 9.64 18.93
C GLU A 22 -4.46 9.38 20.44
N SER A 23 -5.60 9.65 21.09
CA SER A 23 -5.84 9.39 22.51
C SER A 23 -6.88 8.29 22.73
N PRO A 24 -6.86 7.56 23.86
CA PRO A 24 -7.90 6.59 24.20
C PRO A 24 -9.32 7.15 24.30
N ASN A 25 -9.45 8.48 24.49
CA ASN A 25 -10.73 9.17 24.59
C ASN A 25 -11.23 9.73 23.25
N ASP A 26 -10.38 9.74 22.22
CA ASP A 26 -10.76 10.22 20.90
C ASP A 26 -11.62 9.20 20.17
N PRO A 27 -12.52 9.65 19.28
CA PRO A 27 -13.26 8.74 18.42
C PRO A 27 -12.30 7.91 17.57
N ILE A 28 -12.67 6.64 17.34
CA ILE A 28 -11.91 5.78 16.43
C ILE A 28 -12.19 6.22 15.00
N GLU A 29 -11.14 6.50 14.25
CA GLU A 29 -11.18 6.85 12.84
C GLU A 29 -10.83 5.65 11.96
N ASP A 30 -11.48 5.54 10.80
CA ASP A 30 -11.16 4.53 9.78
C ASP A 30 -10.36 5.14 8.63
N PHE A 31 -9.24 4.51 8.28
CA PHE A 31 -8.40 4.93 7.18
C PHE A 31 -8.19 3.78 6.19
N ALA A 32 -8.19 4.11 4.90
CA ALA A 32 -7.77 3.19 3.85
C ALA A 32 -6.33 3.51 3.44
N LEU A 33 -5.49 2.48 3.40
CA LEU A 33 -4.13 2.59 2.90
C LEU A 33 -4.16 2.52 1.37
N THR A 34 -3.63 3.54 0.72
CA THR A 34 -3.67 3.70 -0.75
C THR A 34 -2.42 3.19 -1.44
N THR A 35 -1.42 2.76 -0.68
CA THR A 35 -0.13 2.26 -1.18
C THR A 35 0.19 0.91 -0.59
N VAL A 36 0.98 0.10 -1.31
CA VAL A 36 1.48 -1.17 -0.78
C VAL A 36 2.17 -0.93 0.56
N THR A 37 1.78 -1.69 1.58
CA THR A 37 2.29 -1.56 2.95
C THR A 37 3.09 -2.79 3.37
N TYR A 38 3.73 -2.69 4.53
CA TYR A 38 4.42 -3.81 5.16
C TYR A 38 3.41 -4.73 5.85
N GLY A 39 3.67 -6.04 5.84
CA GLY A 39 2.84 -7.03 6.54
C GLY A 39 1.73 -7.65 5.69
N GLU A 40 1.51 -7.17 4.48
CA GLU A 40 0.75 -7.90 3.47
C GLU A 40 1.64 -8.98 2.82
N ALA A 41 1.10 -10.20 2.66
CA ALA A 41 1.87 -11.34 2.17
C ALA A 41 2.42 -11.13 0.75
N ALA A 42 1.69 -10.39 -0.09
CA ALA A 42 2.05 -10.14 -1.47
C ALA A 42 2.95 -8.90 -1.69
N SER A 43 3.16 -8.05 -0.67
CA SER A 43 3.83 -6.76 -0.82
C SER A 43 5.20 -6.86 -1.49
N SER A 44 6.04 -7.78 -1.01
CA SER A 44 7.39 -8.04 -1.52
C SER A 44 7.39 -8.43 -2.99
N PHE A 45 6.45 -9.28 -3.38
CA PHE A 45 6.30 -9.73 -4.76
C PHE A 45 5.83 -8.57 -5.66
N LEU A 46 4.77 -7.87 -5.26
CA LEU A 46 4.18 -6.78 -6.02
C LEU A 46 5.19 -5.64 -6.28
N ALA A 47 5.93 -5.22 -5.26
CA ALA A 47 6.93 -4.18 -5.43
C ALA A 47 8.08 -4.62 -6.35
N THR A 48 8.62 -5.83 -6.14
CA THR A 48 9.73 -6.34 -6.94
C THR A 48 9.31 -6.54 -8.40
N ARG A 49 8.11 -7.06 -8.66
CA ARG A 49 7.59 -7.24 -10.01
C ARG A 49 7.38 -5.90 -10.70
N THR A 50 6.84 -4.92 -9.99
CA THR A 50 6.60 -3.58 -10.53
C THR A 50 7.90 -2.89 -10.90
N MET A 51 8.92 -2.93 -10.03
CA MET A 51 10.25 -2.39 -10.34
C MET A 51 10.88 -3.03 -11.58
N LYS A 52 10.79 -4.36 -11.71
CA LYS A 52 11.28 -5.07 -12.89
C LYS A 52 10.53 -4.66 -14.16
N GLN A 53 9.21 -4.49 -14.07
CA GLN A 53 8.40 -4.07 -15.20
C GLN A 53 8.74 -2.64 -15.65
N LEU A 54 8.93 -1.73 -14.70
CA LEU A 54 9.35 -0.35 -14.98
C LEU A 54 10.69 -0.31 -15.71
N ALA A 55 11.68 -1.09 -15.26
CA ALA A 55 12.98 -1.17 -15.94
C ALA A 55 12.86 -1.64 -17.40
N ILE A 56 11.98 -2.61 -17.68
CA ILE A 56 11.73 -3.08 -19.06
C ILE A 56 11.08 -1.98 -19.90
N ILE A 57 10.15 -1.21 -19.33
CA ILE A 57 9.45 -0.13 -20.03
C ILE A 57 10.43 1.00 -20.39
N GLU A 58 11.33 1.37 -19.49
CA GLU A 58 12.31 2.45 -19.72
C GLU A 58 13.39 2.10 -20.76
N GLU A 59 13.67 0.80 -20.97
CA GLU A 59 14.62 0.34 -22.00
C GLU A 59 14.01 0.30 -23.42
N THR A 60 12.70 0.54 -23.57
CA THR A 60 11.97 0.51 -24.85
C THR A 60 11.64 1.90 -25.35
#